data_AF-A0AAJ6NNV5-F1
#
_entry.id   AF-A0AAJ6NNV5-F1
#
_cell.length_a   1.000
_cell.length_b   1.000
_cell.length_c   1.000
_cell.angle_alpha   90.00
_cell.angle_beta   90.00
_cell.angle_gamma   90.00
#
_symmetry.space_group_name_H-M   'P 1'
#
loop_
_entity.id
_entity.type
_entity.pdbx_description
1 polymer ?
#
loop_
_entity_poly.entity_id
_entity_poly.type
_entity_poly.pdbx_seq_one_letter_code
_entity_poly.pdbx_strand_id
1 'polypeptide(L)'
;MSCKLANLKQELISISEASEMGFNYTSIAQQQIETLAQKLESLNPTNEPTNHLAMIQGRWRLLYSTFGLERETTLQRLSFGKLPDVNIRVTGIFQEVYILNQQYNNLIECTVGSSIGGIVLVKGRYTIEDIKRLNIDFLKTSVNSTNNELSDSAFREVLQVNKELPLEASLSFNGWVDITFLDETLRLVRGNQNNLYILLRNE
;
A
#
# COMPACT_ATOMS: atom_id res chain seq x y z
N MET A 1 -0.27 -20.83 -23.49
CA MET A 1 0.39 -19.95 -22.50
C MET A 1 -0.61 -19.16 -21.66
N SER A 2 -1.68 -18.56 -22.23
CA SER A 2 -2.62 -17.73 -21.46
C SER A 2 -3.34 -18.45 -20.31
N CYS A 3 -3.79 -19.69 -20.50
CA CYS A 3 -4.48 -20.45 -19.45
C CYS A 3 -3.61 -20.73 -18.21
N LYS A 4 -2.30 -21.01 -18.39
CA LYS A 4 -1.38 -21.23 -17.28
C LYS A 4 -1.16 -19.94 -16.45
N LEU A 5 -0.98 -18.81 -17.13
CA LEU A 5 -0.80 -17.51 -16.48
C LEU A 5 -2.06 -17.10 -15.71
N ALA A 6 -3.24 -17.26 -16.34
CA ALA A 6 -4.53 -16.99 -15.71
C ALA A 6 -4.74 -17.83 -14.44
N ASN A 7 -4.42 -19.13 -14.49
CA ASN A 7 -4.54 -20.02 -13.32
C ASN A 7 -3.60 -19.59 -12.18
N LEU A 8 -2.34 -19.27 -12.47
CA LEU A 8 -1.39 -18.80 -11.45
C LEU A 8 -1.83 -17.48 -10.81
N LYS A 9 -2.34 -16.56 -11.63
CA LYS A 9 -2.88 -15.28 -11.17
C LYS A 9 -4.09 -15.48 -10.26
N GLN A 10 -5.04 -16.32 -10.68
CA GLN A 10 -6.22 -16.62 -9.87
C GLN A 10 -5.84 -17.29 -8.54
N GLU A 11 -4.92 -18.26 -8.56
CA GLU A 11 -4.44 -18.92 -7.35
C GLU A 11 -3.78 -17.92 -6.39
N LEU A 12 -2.88 -17.07 -6.90
CA LEU A 12 -2.20 -16.04 -6.10
C LEU A 12 -3.20 -15.05 -5.49
N ILE A 13 -4.15 -14.57 -6.28
CA ILE A 13 -5.19 -13.63 -5.81
C ILE A 13 -6.00 -14.30 -4.70
N SER A 14 -6.52 -15.50 -4.92
CA SER A 14 -7.36 -16.20 -3.94
C SER A 14 -6.64 -16.43 -2.61
N ILE A 15 -5.40 -16.92 -2.63
CA ILE A 15 -4.64 -17.14 -1.38
C ILE A 15 -4.24 -15.83 -0.70
N SER A 16 -3.95 -14.78 -1.47
CA SER A 16 -3.62 -13.45 -0.94
C SER A 16 -4.83 -12.81 -0.28
N GLU A 17 -6.02 -12.89 -0.89
CA GLU A 17 -7.25 -12.37 -0.29
C GLU A 17 -7.61 -13.09 1.01
N ALA A 18 -7.47 -14.41 1.06
CA ALA A 18 -7.68 -15.19 2.28
C ALA A 18 -6.74 -14.80 3.43
N SER A 19 -5.58 -14.22 3.12
CA SER A 19 -4.62 -13.75 4.14
C SER A 19 -5.02 -12.43 4.81
N GLU A 20 -6.05 -11.77 4.26
CA GLU A 20 -6.51 -10.44 4.66
C GLU A 20 -5.37 -9.41 4.74
N MET A 21 -4.75 -9.05 3.62
CA MET A 21 -3.57 -8.13 3.54
C MET A 21 -2.28 -8.66 4.17
N GLY A 22 -2.26 -9.92 4.62
CA GLY A 22 -1.13 -10.48 5.36
C GLY A 22 -1.33 -10.46 6.89
N PHE A 23 -2.55 -10.23 7.38
CA PHE A 23 -2.80 -10.26 8.83
C PHE A 23 -3.16 -11.66 9.35
N ASN A 24 -3.63 -12.56 8.48
CA ASN A 24 -4.13 -13.87 8.86
C ASN A 24 -3.57 -14.97 7.96
N TYR A 25 -2.34 -15.42 8.21
CA TYR A 25 -1.74 -16.50 7.43
C TYR A 25 -0.79 -17.38 8.24
N THR A 26 -0.54 -18.58 7.72
CA THR A 26 0.47 -19.52 8.23
C THR A 26 1.78 -19.37 7.46
N SER A 27 2.90 -19.79 8.06
CA SER A 27 4.19 -19.82 7.37
C SER A 27 4.16 -20.62 6.06
N ILE A 28 3.34 -21.68 6.00
CA ILE A 28 3.10 -22.48 4.79
C ILE A 28 2.40 -21.64 3.71
N ALA A 29 1.33 -20.93 4.06
CA ALA A 29 0.62 -20.07 3.12
C ALA A 29 1.53 -18.94 2.60
N GLN A 30 2.36 -18.35 3.47
CA GLN A 30 3.37 -17.36 3.06
C GLN A 30 4.36 -17.91 2.04
N GLN A 31 4.88 -19.13 2.26
CA GLN A 31 5.78 -19.79 1.30
C GLN A 31 5.09 -20.09 -0.04
N GLN A 32 3.81 -20.48 0.00
CA GLN A 32 3.02 -20.71 -1.22
C GLN A 32 2.78 -19.41 -2.00
N ILE A 33 2.41 -18.32 -1.31
CA ILE A 33 2.27 -16.98 -1.90
C ILE A 33 3.57 -16.56 -2.59
N GLU A 34 4.70 -16.66 -1.89
CA GLU A 34 6.02 -16.31 -2.43
C GLU A 34 6.37 -17.14 -3.67
N THR A 35 6.11 -18.45 -3.64
CA THR A 35 6.34 -19.36 -4.78
C THR A 35 5.49 -18.99 -5.99
N LEU A 36 4.22 -18.64 -5.77
CA LEU A 36 3.30 -18.22 -6.83
C LEU A 36 3.70 -16.86 -7.41
N ALA A 37 4.08 -15.91 -6.57
CA ALA A 37 4.60 -14.61 -6.98
C ALA A 37 5.83 -14.77 -7.88
N GLN A 38 6.83 -15.56 -7.48
CA GLN A 38 8.03 -15.82 -8.29
C GLN A 38 7.71 -16.44 -9.66
N LYS A 39 6.75 -17.37 -9.72
CA LYS A 39 6.28 -17.94 -11.00
C LYS A 39 5.66 -16.87 -11.90
N LEU A 40 4.85 -15.97 -11.34
CA LEU A 40 4.27 -14.85 -12.11
C LEU A 40 5.32 -13.86 -12.55
N GLU A 41 6.26 -13.47 -11.68
CA GLU A 41 7.38 -12.57 -12.02
C GLU A 41 8.18 -13.10 -13.21
N SER A 42 8.39 -14.43 -13.31
CA SER A 42 9.05 -15.07 -14.47
C SER A 42 8.23 -15.06 -15.77
N LEU A 43 6.93 -14.77 -15.67
CA LEU A 43 5.96 -14.73 -16.76
C LEU A 43 5.37 -13.33 -16.95
N ASN A 44 6.05 -12.29 -16.45
CA ASN A 44 5.58 -10.92 -16.54
C ASN A 44 5.32 -10.51 -18.00
N PRO A 45 4.08 -10.14 -18.37
CA PRO A 45 3.77 -9.74 -19.74
C PRO A 45 4.36 -8.36 -20.11
N THR A 46 4.74 -7.56 -19.11
CA THR A 46 5.29 -6.21 -19.29
C THR A 46 6.75 -6.18 -18.86
N ASN A 47 7.68 -6.50 -19.76
CA ASN A 47 9.11 -6.65 -19.44
C ASN A 47 9.78 -5.40 -18.86
N GLU A 48 9.31 -4.20 -19.21
CA GLU A 48 9.88 -2.92 -18.77
C GLU A 48 8.77 -2.01 -18.20
N PRO A 49 8.21 -2.33 -17.01
CA PRO A 49 7.03 -1.63 -16.48
C PRO A 49 7.18 -0.11 -16.42
N THR A 50 8.38 0.41 -16.14
CA THR A 50 8.62 1.85 -16.03
C THR A 50 8.47 2.60 -17.37
N ASN A 51 8.52 1.90 -18.51
CA ASN A 51 8.18 2.43 -19.83
C ASN A 51 6.66 2.46 -20.10
N HIS A 52 5.85 1.86 -19.23
CA HIS A 52 4.40 1.75 -19.35
C HIS A 52 3.67 2.45 -18.18
N LEU A 53 4.07 3.69 -17.83
CA LEU A 53 3.51 4.42 -16.69
C LEU A 53 1.97 4.58 -16.73
N ALA A 54 1.37 4.61 -17.93
CA ALA A 54 -0.09 4.63 -18.07
C ALA A 54 -0.74 3.38 -17.47
N MET A 55 -0.09 2.22 -17.57
CA MET A 55 -0.54 0.97 -16.93
C MET A 55 -0.27 0.98 -15.43
N ILE A 56 0.74 1.70 -14.94
CA ILE A 56 1.05 1.79 -13.50
C ILE A 56 0.12 2.77 -12.78
N GLN A 57 -0.30 3.84 -13.48
CA GLN A 57 -1.11 4.90 -12.92
C GLN A 57 -2.45 4.39 -12.38
N GLY A 58 -2.89 4.99 -11.27
CA GLY A 58 -4.16 4.71 -10.62
C GLY A 58 -4.00 4.22 -9.18
N ARG A 59 -5.14 3.85 -8.59
CA ARG A 59 -5.23 3.29 -7.23
C ARG A 59 -5.21 1.77 -7.29
N TRP A 60 -4.35 1.17 -6.46
CA TRP A 60 -4.15 -0.26 -6.36
C TRP A 60 -4.43 -0.72 -4.92
N ARG A 61 -5.36 -1.64 -4.73
CA ARG A 61 -5.69 -2.26 -3.45
C ARG A 61 -4.68 -3.33 -3.09
N LEU A 62 -4.18 -3.34 -1.86
CA LEU A 62 -3.32 -4.40 -1.36
C LEU A 62 -4.13 -5.67 -1.06
N LEU A 63 -3.68 -6.80 -1.58
CA LEU A 63 -4.17 -8.13 -1.21
C LEU A 63 -3.29 -8.79 -0.15
N TYR A 64 -1.98 -8.58 -0.24
CA TYR A 64 -0.99 -9.19 0.64
C TYR A 64 0.28 -8.35 0.68
N SER A 65 0.91 -8.27 1.86
CA SER A 65 2.30 -7.83 1.97
C SER A 65 3.06 -8.62 3.03
N THR A 66 4.37 -8.75 2.84
CA THR A 66 5.30 -9.20 3.88
C THR A 66 5.79 -8.05 4.77
N PHE A 67 5.40 -6.81 4.46
CA PHE A 67 5.68 -5.66 5.32
C PHE A 67 4.95 -5.87 6.65
N GLY A 68 5.71 -5.92 7.75
CA GLY A 68 5.26 -6.33 9.09
C GLY A 68 4.29 -5.36 9.78
N LEU A 69 3.19 -5.01 9.11
CA LEU A 69 2.10 -4.23 9.63
C LEU A 69 1.19 -5.12 10.49
N GLU A 70 0.52 -4.51 11.47
CA GLU A 70 -0.49 -5.17 12.30
C GLU A 70 -1.87 -4.59 12.02
N ARG A 71 -2.90 -5.45 12.12
CA ARG A 71 -4.31 -5.07 11.96
C ARG A 71 -4.72 -4.01 12.97
N GLU A 72 -4.35 -4.23 14.23
CA GLU A 72 -4.50 -3.28 15.33
C GLU A 72 -3.16 -2.59 15.54
N THR A 73 -3.13 -1.28 15.41
CA THR A 73 -1.88 -0.53 15.46
C THR A 73 -2.13 0.91 15.92
N THR A 74 -1.15 1.79 15.77
CA THR A 74 -1.28 3.19 16.16
C THR A 74 -0.98 4.13 14.99
N LEU A 75 -1.61 5.32 15.00
CA LEU A 75 -1.31 6.38 14.04
C LEU A 75 0.18 6.75 14.07
N GLN A 76 0.80 6.75 15.24
CA GLN A 76 2.23 6.96 15.40
C GLN A 76 3.05 5.94 14.59
N ARG A 77 2.71 4.66 14.66
CA ARG A 77 3.42 3.61 13.90
C ARG A 77 3.25 3.77 12.39
N LEU A 78 2.02 4.04 11.91
CA LEU A 78 1.75 4.24 10.48
C LEU A 78 2.39 5.51 9.89
N SER A 79 2.71 6.48 10.74
CA SER A 79 3.24 7.78 10.35
C SER A 79 4.72 7.97 10.67
N PHE A 80 5.46 6.87 10.89
CA PHE A 80 6.90 6.92 11.18
C PHE A 80 7.24 7.77 12.41
N GLY A 81 6.39 7.70 13.45
CA GLY A 81 6.58 8.43 14.71
C GLY A 81 6.15 9.90 14.67
N LYS A 82 5.54 10.37 13.57
CA LYS A 82 5.22 11.80 13.39
C LYS A 82 3.85 12.22 13.90
N LEU A 83 2.87 11.32 13.88
CA LEU A 83 1.51 11.58 14.36
C LEU A 83 1.31 11.00 15.77
N PRO A 84 0.24 11.42 16.48
CA PRO A 84 -0.07 10.99 17.83
C PRO A 84 -0.22 9.48 18.00
N ASP A 85 0.02 9.01 19.21
CA ASP A 85 -0.15 7.61 19.57
C ASP A 85 -1.63 7.30 19.83
N VAL A 86 -2.38 7.09 18.75
CA VAL A 86 -3.81 6.77 18.79
C VAL A 86 -4.04 5.39 18.21
N ASN A 87 -4.70 4.54 18.98
CA ASN A 87 -5.08 3.19 18.55
C ASN A 87 -6.07 3.26 17.38
N ILE A 88 -5.77 2.51 16.34
CA ILE A 88 -6.57 2.39 15.14
C ILE A 88 -6.56 0.96 14.62
N ARG A 89 -7.62 0.62 13.90
CA ARG A 89 -7.73 -0.64 13.17
C ARG A 89 -7.62 -0.39 11.67
N VAL A 90 -6.72 -1.10 11.00
CA VAL A 90 -6.55 -1.03 9.54
C VAL A 90 -7.67 -1.79 8.82
N THR A 91 -8.41 -1.10 7.96
CA THR A 91 -9.52 -1.65 7.17
C THR A 91 -9.17 -1.81 5.69
N GLY A 92 -8.23 -1.04 5.17
CA GLY A 92 -7.80 -1.14 3.77
C GLY A 92 -6.45 -0.47 3.54
N ILE A 93 -5.70 -0.97 2.56
CA ILE A 93 -4.40 -0.39 2.17
C ILE A 93 -4.38 -0.27 0.65
N PHE A 94 -3.96 0.89 0.18
CA PHE A 94 -3.89 1.22 -1.22
C PHE A 94 -2.57 1.90 -1.56
N GLN A 95 -2.10 1.66 -2.77
CA GLN A 95 -1.02 2.42 -3.39
C GLN A 95 -1.58 3.21 -4.57
N GLU A 96 -1.33 4.51 -4.58
CA GLU A 96 -1.71 5.36 -5.70
C GLU A 96 -0.47 5.87 -6.39
N VAL A 97 -0.41 5.68 -7.70
CA VAL A 97 0.68 6.19 -8.53
C VAL A 97 0.07 7.10 -9.58
N TYR A 98 0.60 8.32 -9.71
CA TYR A 98 0.13 9.27 -10.72
C TYR A 98 1.31 9.87 -11.49
N ILE A 99 1.18 9.93 -12.81
CA ILE A 99 2.17 10.54 -13.71
C ILE A 99 2.29 12.04 -13.40
N LEU A 100 1.15 12.70 -13.18
CA LEU A 100 1.11 14.11 -12.82
C LEU A 100 1.81 14.32 -11.47
N ASN A 101 2.87 15.14 -11.49
CA ASN A 101 3.74 15.44 -10.34
C ASN A 101 4.50 14.21 -9.77
N GLN A 102 4.58 13.12 -10.53
CA GLN A 102 5.27 11.87 -10.17
C GLN A 102 4.86 11.37 -8.77
N GLN A 103 3.56 11.33 -8.47
CA GLN A 103 3.10 10.98 -7.13
C GLN A 103 3.18 9.48 -6.88
N TYR A 104 3.65 9.11 -5.69
CA TYR A 104 3.60 7.75 -5.14
C TYR A 104 3.05 7.84 -3.73
N ASN A 105 1.79 7.45 -3.53
CA ASN A 105 1.10 7.56 -2.25
C ASN A 105 0.82 6.18 -1.68
N ASN A 106 1.04 6.01 -0.38
CA ASN A 106 0.44 4.90 0.37
C ASN A 106 -0.73 5.46 1.17
N LEU A 107 -1.91 4.87 0.98
CA LEU A 107 -3.14 5.25 1.63
C LEU A 107 -3.61 4.09 2.49
N ILE A 108 -3.85 4.35 3.77
CA ILE A 108 -4.32 3.36 4.73
C ILE A 108 -5.66 3.84 5.26
N GLU A 109 -6.72 3.11 4.94
CA GLU A 109 -8.02 3.27 5.56
C GLU A 109 -8.00 2.60 6.93
N CYS A 110 -8.50 3.31 7.92
CA CYS A 110 -8.57 2.82 9.28
C CYS A 110 -9.85 3.28 9.98
N THR A 111 -10.17 2.61 11.09
CA THR A 111 -11.18 3.10 12.04
C THR A 111 -10.53 3.50 13.35
N VAL A 112 -11.03 4.59 13.94
CA VAL A 112 -10.71 5.02 15.30
C VAL A 112 -11.89 4.58 16.17
N GLY A 113 -11.64 3.66 17.12
CA GLY A 113 -12.74 2.97 17.81
C GLY A 113 -13.60 2.13 16.86
N SER A 114 -14.91 2.08 17.09
CA SER A 114 -15.85 1.20 16.35
C SER A 114 -16.59 1.84 15.18
N SER A 115 -16.46 3.15 14.92
CA SER A 115 -17.42 3.85 14.04
C SER A 115 -16.85 4.88 13.07
N ILE A 116 -15.70 5.50 13.37
CA ILE A 116 -15.25 6.67 12.58
C ILE A 116 -14.09 6.29 11.68
N GLY A 117 -14.30 6.46 10.38
CA GLY A 117 -13.31 6.23 9.35
C GLY A 117 -12.28 7.36 9.28
N GLY A 118 -11.02 6.95 9.15
CA GLY A 118 -9.88 7.81 8.89
C GLY A 118 -9.07 7.29 7.71
N ILE A 119 -8.34 8.19 7.08
CA ILE A 119 -7.37 7.90 6.04
C ILE A 119 -6.02 8.42 6.49
N VAL A 120 -5.07 7.52 6.70
CA VAL A 120 -3.66 7.86 6.82
C VAL A 120 -3.04 7.88 5.43
N LEU A 121 -2.49 9.02 5.04
CA LEU A 121 -1.79 9.21 3.78
C LEU A 121 -0.29 9.35 4.06
N VAL A 122 0.52 8.60 3.32
CA VAL A 122 1.97 8.81 3.20
C VAL A 122 2.23 9.21 1.75
N LYS A 123 2.50 10.50 1.54
CA LYS A 123 2.72 11.09 0.22
C LYS A 123 4.20 11.05 -0.12
N GLY A 124 4.51 10.54 -1.30
CA GLY A 124 5.84 10.55 -1.87
C GLY A 124 5.87 11.03 -3.32
N ARG A 125 7.09 11.24 -3.82
CA ARG A 125 7.38 11.48 -5.22
C ARG A 125 8.30 10.39 -5.74
N TYR A 126 8.03 9.86 -6.93
CA TYR A 126 8.90 8.87 -7.53
C TYR A 126 9.81 9.45 -8.62
N THR A 127 10.96 8.82 -8.82
CA THR A 127 11.79 8.95 -10.02
C THR A 127 12.06 7.57 -10.60
N ILE A 128 12.20 7.46 -11.91
CA ILE A 128 12.55 6.19 -12.57
C ILE A 128 14.07 6.02 -12.50
N GLU A 129 14.52 4.89 -11.96
CA GLU A 129 15.95 4.53 -11.93
C GLU A 129 16.30 3.60 -13.11
N ASP A 130 15.50 2.56 -13.33
CA ASP A 130 15.73 1.58 -14.38
C ASP A 130 14.40 1.04 -14.95
N ILE A 131 14.47 -0.06 -15.72
CA ILE A 131 13.32 -0.69 -16.40
C ILE A 131 12.22 -1.21 -15.45
N LYS A 132 12.50 -1.37 -14.16
CA LYS A 132 11.58 -1.87 -13.14
C LYS A 132 11.52 -1.01 -11.88
N ARG A 133 12.56 -0.21 -11.59
CA ARG A 133 12.75 0.48 -10.32
C ARG A 133 12.24 1.90 -10.32
N LEU A 134 11.46 2.21 -9.29
CA LEU A 134 11.12 3.56 -8.87
C LEU A 134 11.80 3.87 -7.54
N ASN A 135 12.57 4.96 -7.49
CA ASN A 135 12.99 5.57 -6.23
C ASN A 135 11.88 6.46 -5.71
N ILE A 136 11.66 6.48 -4.40
CA ILE A 136 10.57 7.21 -3.76
C ILE A 136 11.14 8.11 -2.67
N ASP A 137 10.88 9.41 -2.80
CA ASP A 137 11.11 10.39 -1.75
C ASP A 137 9.81 10.55 -0.96
N PHE A 138 9.80 10.15 0.30
CA PHE A 138 8.63 10.32 1.17
C PHE A 138 8.66 11.71 1.79
N LEU A 139 7.63 12.51 1.47
CA LEU A 139 7.62 13.95 1.70
C LEU A 139 6.74 14.34 2.89
N LYS A 140 5.66 13.60 3.12
CA LYS A 140 4.61 14.03 4.04
C LYS A 140 3.75 12.86 4.51
N THR A 141 3.27 12.94 5.73
CA THR A 141 2.21 12.08 6.25
C THR A 141 1.09 12.91 6.86
N SER A 142 -0.14 12.43 6.74
CA SER A 142 -1.32 13.07 7.34
C SER A 142 -2.38 12.03 7.69
N VAL A 143 -3.26 12.38 8.61
CA VAL A 143 -4.50 11.64 8.89
C VAL A 143 -5.69 12.58 8.73
N ASN A 144 -6.71 12.15 7.99
CA ASN A 144 -7.94 12.91 7.78
C ASN A 144 -9.16 12.02 8.00
N SER A 145 -10.31 12.60 8.34
CA SER A 145 -11.56 11.85 8.39
C SER A 145 -12.00 11.43 6.98
N THR A 146 -12.66 10.28 6.86
CA THR A 146 -13.40 9.94 5.63
C THR A 146 -14.71 10.73 5.49
N ASN A 147 -15.18 11.35 6.57
CA ASN A 147 -16.36 12.22 6.55
C ASN A 147 -15.94 13.67 6.30
N ASN A 148 -16.17 14.15 5.07
CA ASN A 148 -15.83 15.52 4.66
C ASN A 148 -16.63 16.61 5.39
N GLU A 149 -17.74 16.27 6.06
CA GLU A 149 -18.52 17.21 6.87
C GLU A 149 -17.98 17.35 8.29
N LEU A 150 -17.08 16.46 8.71
CA LEU A 150 -16.49 16.49 10.04
C LEU A 150 -15.41 17.57 10.10
N SER A 151 -15.64 18.61 10.91
CA SER A 151 -14.62 19.63 11.16
C SER A 151 -13.34 19.05 11.78
N ASP A 152 -12.20 19.70 11.54
CA ASP A 152 -10.91 19.33 12.15
C ASP A 152 -10.99 19.21 13.68
N SER A 153 -11.71 20.11 14.35
CA SER A 153 -11.89 20.05 15.81
C SER A 153 -12.66 18.80 16.23
N ALA A 154 -13.75 18.48 15.53
CA ALA A 154 -14.54 17.30 15.83
C ALA A 154 -13.76 16.01 15.54
N PHE A 155 -12.94 15.98 14.48
CA PHE A 155 -12.09 14.83 14.20
C PHE A 155 -11.00 14.65 15.26
N ARG A 156 -10.42 15.73 15.78
CA ARG A 156 -9.46 15.69 16.89
C ARG A 156 -10.07 15.17 18.18
N GLU A 157 -11.31 15.57 18.49
CA GLU A 157 -12.06 15.06 19.65
C GLU A 157 -12.27 13.55 19.57
N VAL A 158 -12.61 13.03 18.38
CA VAL A 158 -12.74 11.61 18.11
C VAL A 158 -11.43 10.86 18.34
N LEU A 159 -10.32 11.43 17.86
CA LEU A 159 -8.98 10.89 18.06
C LEU A 159 -8.48 11.03 19.50
N GLN A 160 -9.19 11.80 20.35
CA GLN A 160 -8.77 12.17 21.70
C GLN A 160 -7.40 12.86 21.72
N VAL A 161 -7.10 13.65 20.68
CA VAL A 161 -5.83 14.39 20.56
C VAL A 161 -6.04 15.87 20.85
N ASN A 162 -5.08 16.48 21.54
CA ASN A 162 -5.12 17.92 21.76
C ASN A 162 -4.89 18.69 20.44
N LYS A 163 -5.20 19.99 20.44
CA LYS A 163 -5.01 20.87 19.27
C LYS A 163 -3.54 21.12 18.89
N GLU A 164 -2.61 20.87 19.80
CA GLU A 164 -1.18 21.13 19.61
C GLU A 164 -0.48 20.00 18.87
N LEU A 165 -1.04 18.79 18.95
CA LEU A 165 -0.53 17.62 18.26
C LEU A 165 -0.81 17.68 16.76
N PRO A 166 0.16 17.31 15.91
CA PRO A 166 -0.01 17.35 14.46
C PRO A 166 -0.95 16.24 13.99
N LEU A 167 -1.85 16.54 13.05
CA LEU A 167 -2.48 15.51 12.20
C LEU A 167 -1.79 15.39 10.84
N GLU A 168 -0.70 16.15 10.67
CA GLU A 168 0.08 16.25 9.45
C GLU A 168 1.53 16.61 9.79
N ALA A 169 2.48 15.97 9.12
CA ALA A 169 3.91 16.22 9.33
C ALA A 169 4.74 15.97 8.07
N SER A 170 5.87 16.65 7.96
CA SER A 170 6.87 16.39 6.92
C SER A 170 7.63 15.10 7.19
N LEU A 171 7.93 14.38 6.10
CA LEU A 171 8.84 13.24 6.07
C LEU A 171 10.09 13.63 5.28
N SER A 172 11.20 12.96 5.58
CA SER A 172 12.48 13.19 4.92
C SER A 172 13.31 11.91 4.92
N PHE A 173 12.78 10.89 4.25
CA PHE A 173 13.47 9.63 4.00
C PHE A 173 13.07 9.08 2.64
N ASN A 174 13.85 8.12 2.16
CA ASN A 174 13.74 7.60 0.81
C ASN A 174 13.57 6.08 0.87
N GLY A 175 12.97 5.52 -0.18
CA GLY A 175 12.86 4.10 -0.41
C GLY A 175 12.85 3.79 -1.90
N TRP A 176 12.67 2.52 -2.24
CA TRP A 176 12.55 2.11 -3.63
C TRP A 176 11.58 0.94 -3.76
N VAL A 177 11.07 0.77 -4.97
CA VAL A 177 10.25 -0.35 -5.36
C VAL A 177 10.63 -0.84 -6.75
N ASP A 178 10.74 -2.16 -6.92
CA ASP A 178 10.82 -2.82 -8.21
C ASP A 178 9.41 -3.32 -8.58
N ILE A 179 8.90 -2.94 -9.75
CA ILE A 179 7.69 -3.51 -10.32
C ILE A 179 8.09 -4.79 -11.06
N THR A 180 7.77 -5.95 -10.49
CA THR A 180 8.26 -7.25 -10.97
C THR A 180 7.22 -8.03 -11.78
N PHE A 181 5.96 -7.60 -11.70
CA PHE A 181 4.88 -8.06 -12.57
C PHE A 181 3.88 -6.92 -12.78
N LEU A 182 3.41 -6.73 -14.01
CA LEU A 182 2.37 -5.76 -14.32
C LEU A 182 1.48 -6.25 -15.46
N ASP A 183 0.18 -6.36 -15.18
CA ASP A 183 -0.87 -6.48 -16.20
C ASP A 183 -2.00 -5.45 -15.94
N GLU A 184 -3.12 -5.61 -16.64
CA GLU A 184 -4.27 -4.71 -16.53
C GLU A 184 -4.89 -4.66 -15.12
N THR A 185 -4.83 -5.74 -14.33
CA THR A 185 -5.53 -5.81 -13.03
C THR A 185 -4.62 -6.16 -11.86
N LEU A 186 -3.45 -6.77 -12.09
CA LEU A 186 -2.52 -7.23 -11.07
C LEU A 186 -1.14 -6.57 -11.23
N ARG A 187 -0.59 -6.11 -10.10
CA ARG A 187 0.77 -5.60 -9.97
C ARG A 187 1.49 -6.28 -8.82
N LEU A 188 2.67 -6.82 -9.07
CA LEU A 188 3.58 -7.30 -8.01
C LEU A 188 4.73 -6.31 -7.86
N VAL A 189 5.05 -6.03 -6.61
CA VAL A 189 6.11 -5.09 -6.25
C VAL A 189 7.02 -5.70 -5.21
N ARG A 190 8.34 -5.50 -5.37
CA ARG A 190 9.36 -5.77 -4.35
C ARG A 190 9.91 -4.44 -3.83
N GLY A 191 9.73 -4.15 -2.55
CA GLY A 191 10.25 -2.94 -1.91
C GLY A 191 11.56 -3.17 -1.16
N ASN A 192 11.95 -2.19 -0.34
CA ASN A 192 13.03 -2.31 0.63
C ASN A 192 12.96 -3.65 1.40
N GLN A 193 14.12 -4.25 1.66
CA GLN A 193 14.24 -5.56 2.31
C GLN A 193 13.55 -6.70 1.55
N ASN A 194 13.34 -6.53 0.24
CA ASN A 194 12.65 -7.48 -0.63
C ASN A 194 11.19 -7.77 -0.20
N ASN A 195 10.54 -6.80 0.45
CA ASN A 195 9.14 -6.93 0.85
C ASN A 195 8.25 -7.10 -0.37
N LEU A 196 7.43 -8.16 -0.39
CA LEU A 196 6.45 -8.40 -1.45
C LEU A 196 5.19 -7.58 -1.20
N TYR A 197 4.62 -7.02 -2.26
CA TYR A 197 3.30 -6.42 -2.29
C TYR A 197 2.53 -6.98 -3.48
N ILE A 198 1.35 -7.54 -3.19
CA ILE A 198 0.43 -8.06 -4.19
C ILE A 198 -0.73 -7.10 -4.27
N LEU A 199 -0.86 -6.44 -5.42
CA LEU A 199 -1.72 -5.29 -5.60
C LEU A 199 -2.70 -5.53 -6.73
N LEU A 200 -3.98 -5.33 -6.46
CA LEU A 200 -5.06 -5.49 -7.41
C LEU A 200 -5.70 -4.12 -7.67
N ARG A 201 -5.99 -3.81 -8.92
CA ARG A 201 -6.96 -2.77 -9.25
C ARG A 201 -8.16 -3.42 -9.92
N ASN A 202 -9.33 -2.89 -9.60
CA ASN A 202 -10.53 -3.25 -10.35
C ASN A 202 -10.48 -2.52 -11.69
N GLU A 203 -11.01 -3.15 -12.73
CA GLU A 203 -11.30 -2.49 -14.01
C GLU A 203 -12.27 -1.32 -13.82
#